data_AF-A0A1F2RD18-F1
#
_entry.id   AF-A0A1F2RD18-F1
#
_cell.length_a   1.000
_cell.length_b   1.000
_cell.length_c   1.000
_cell.angle_alpha   90.00
_cell.angle_beta   90.00
_cell.angle_gamma   90.00
#
_symmetry.space_group_name_H-M   'P 1'
#
loop_
_entity.id
_entity.type
_entity.pdbx_description
1 polymer ?
#
loop_
_entity_poly.entity_id
_entity_poly.type
_entity_poly.pdbx_seq_one_letter_code
_entity_poly.pdbx_strand_id
1 'polypeptide(L)'
;MLRLVDSLGRERTLSIFADWSDRIAAGEVPQAPPRPQGVERNVVVSLWDIGTPLSFMHDMYATDKRDPTINGGGLVYAGDYNLGVLSLLDPKRHTVETIKVPVRDRNLPASNFAQPTMQVPSLFWGEELIWSETQRTEVKNVDAKGRLWMMTTFRLPDNPAWCKEGSTNKFAQYFPIARSGRQMAYYDPKTKQTTLIDTCFNTHHAAYAEDQDDTIFVAGLGSGLSWFKVRVFEQTTVSSGRGLRGAANWRASIAPSARC
;
A
#
# COMPACT_ATOMS: atom_id res chain seq x y z
N MET A 1 -6.99 -3.32 23.01
CA MET A 1 -6.46 -4.64 23.43
C MET A 1 -7.52 -5.59 23.95
N LEU A 2 -8.40 -5.22 24.89
CA LEU A 2 -9.37 -6.16 25.49
C LEU A 2 -10.25 -6.90 24.46
N ARG A 3 -10.82 -6.20 23.46
CA ARG A 3 -11.63 -6.83 22.40
C ARG A 3 -10.87 -7.87 21.56
N LEU A 4 -9.56 -7.68 21.35
CA LEU A 4 -8.74 -8.62 20.58
C LEU A 4 -8.50 -9.90 21.38
N VAL A 5 -8.16 -9.76 22.66
CA VAL A 5 -7.93 -10.88 23.57
C VAL A 5 -9.20 -11.72 23.72
N ASP A 6 -10.37 -11.08 23.81
CA ASP A 6 -11.64 -11.80 23.90
C ASP A 6 -11.96 -12.55 22.59
N SER A 7 -11.66 -11.96 21.42
CA SER A 7 -11.91 -12.60 20.11
C SER A 7 -11.05 -13.83 19.82
N LEU A 8 -9.90 -13.96 20.49
CA LEU A 8 -8.96 -15.07 20.35
C LEU A 8 -9.15 -16.17 21.41
N GLY A 9 -10.14 -16.02 22.31
CA GLY A 9 -10.31 -16.88 23.47
C GLY A 9 -9.47 -16.38 24.65
N ARG A 10 -10.11 -15.60 25.51
CA ARG A 10 -9.45 -14.80 26.57
C ARG A 10 -8.48 -15.60 27.43
N GLU A 11 -8.94 -16.67 28.06
CA GLU A 11 -8.13 -17.43 29.01
C GLU A 11 -6.90 -18.04 28.33
N ARG A 12 -7.10 -18.68 27.18
CA ARG A 12 -6.00 -19.29 26.42
C ARG A 12 -4.99 -18.25 25.94
N THR A 13 -5.50 -17.12 25.44
CA THR A 13 -4.66 -16.03 24.94
C THR A 13 -3.79 -15.46 26.05
N LEU A 14 -4.39 -15.15 27.21
CA LEU A 14 -3.65 -14.64 28.36
C LEU A 14 -2.63 -15.66 28.89
N SER A 15 -3.01 -16.94 28.96
CA SER A 15 -2.10 -18.01 29.40
C SER A 15 -0.89 -18.15 28.49
N ILE A 16 -1.06 -18.12 27.16
CA ILE A 16 0.06 -18.21 26.21
C ILE A 16 0.98 -17.00 26.34
N PHE A 17 0.41 -15.79 26.37
CA PHE A 17 1.24 -14.57 26.43
C PHE A 17 1.97 -14.44 27.75
N ALA A 18 1.35 -14.79 28.88
CA ALA A 18 1.98 -14.77 30.19
C ALA A 18 3.13 -15.80 30.28
N ASP A 19 2.89 -17.06 29.91
CA ASP A 19 3.93 -18.09 29.87
C ASP A 19 5.12 -17.66 29.01
N TRP A 20 4.83 -17.16 27.80
CA TRP A 20 5.87 -16.68 26.90
C TRP A 20 6.64 -15.49 27.48
N SER A 21 5.98 -14.49 28.05
CA SER A 21 6.65 -13.33 28.64
C SER A 21 7.49 -13.69 29.86
N ASP A 22 7.02 -14.61 30.70
CA ASP A 22 7.76 -15.08 31.87
C ASP A 22 9.02 -15.84 31.47
N ARG A 23 8.93 -16.68 30.42
CA ARG A 23 10.08 -17.40 29.85
C ARG A 23 11.12 -16.45 29.26
N ILE A 24 10.71 -15.44 28.50
CA ILE A 24 11.61 -14.42 27.96
C ILE A 24 12.25 -13.60 29.10
N ALA A 25 11.48 -13.21 30.12
CA ALA A 25 12.01 -12.50 31.29
C ALA A 25 13.00 -13.36 32.09
N ALA A 26 12.80 -14.68 32.12
CA ALA A 26 13.73 -15.65 32.69
C ALA A 26 14.97 -15.93 31.81
N GLY A 27 15.07 -15.27 30.64
CA GLY A 27 16.23 -15.38 29.75
C GLY A 27 16.15 -16.54 28.76
N GLU A 28 14.96 -17.11 28.54
CA GLU A 28 14.80 -18.11 27.49
C GLU A 28 15.11 -17.50 26.11
N VAL A 29 15.98 -18.18 25.37
CA VAL A 29 16.29 -17.87 23.99
C VAL A 29 16.13 -19.12 23.14
N PRO A 30 15.77 -18.99 21.85
CA PRO A 30 15.76 -20.13 20.94
C PRO A 30 17.12 -20.86 20.94
N GLN A 31 17.10 -22.18 20.80
CA GLN A 31 18.33 -22.94 20.61
C GLN A 31 19.08 -22.40 19.38
N ALA A 32 20.36 -22.07 19.56
CA ALA A 32 21.18 -21.64 18.45
C ALA A 32 21.22 -22.74 17.36
N PRO A 33 20.93 -22.41 16.09
CA PRO A 33 20.97 -23.40 15.02
C PRO A 33 22.40 -23.93 14.84
N PRO A 34 22.58 -25.17 14.35
CA PRO A 34 23.90 -25.69 14.03
C PRO A 34 24.60 -24.79 13.01
N ARG A 35 25.93 -24.69 13.10
CA ARG A 35 26.70 -23.93 12.11
C ARG A 35 26.54 -24.59 10.73
N PRO A 36 26.39 -23.79 9.64
CA PRO A 36 26.26 -24.32 8.29
C PRO A 36 27.42 -25.26 7.92
N GLN A 37 27.12 -26.34 7.21
CA GLN A 37 28.10 -27.33 6.74
C GLN A 37 28.14 -27.38 5.21
N GLY A 38 29.32 -27.65 4.63
CA GLY A 38 29.46 -27.78 3.17
C GLY A 38 29.11 -26.50 2.40
N VAL A 39 28.29 -26.64 1.34
CA VAL A 39 27.97 -25.56 0.39
C VAL A 39 27.22 -24.38 1.00
N GLU A 40 26.51 -24.60 2.11
CA GLU A 40 25.76 -23.55 2.82
C GLU A 40 26.68 -22.46 3.40
N ARG A 41 27.97 -22.78 3.61
CA ARG A 41 28.98 -21.79 4.06
C ARG A 41 29.30 -20.74 3.00
N ASN A 42 28.84 -20.92 1.76
CA ASN A 42 29.08 -20.00 0.65
C ASN A 42 27.94 -18.98 0.45
N VAL A 43 26.92 -18.99 1.31
CA VAL A 43 25.82 -18.02 1.22
C VAL A 43 26.27 -16.68 1.80
N VAL A 44 26.20 -15.62 0.99
CA VAL A 44 26.36 -14.24 1.44
C VAL A 44 24.98 -13.60 1.53
N VAL A 45 24.61 -13.15 2.73
CA VAL A 45 23.37 -12.40 2.96
C VAL A 45 23.72 -10.93 3.10
N SER A 46 23.11 -10.10 2.27
CA SER A 46 23.13 -8.65 2.42
C SER A 46 21.81 -8.19 3.02
N LEU A 47 21.89 -7.32 4.02
CA LEU A 47 20.73 -6.70 4.65
C LEU A 47 20.79 -5.20 4.40
N TRP A 48 19.63 -4.61 4.09
CA TRP A 48 19.47 -3.18 3.92
C TRP A 48 18.42 -2.70 4.91
N ASP A 49 18.75 -1.62 5.62
CA ASP A 49 17.77 -0.82 6.30
C ASP A 49 17.27 0.25 5.31
N ILE A 50 15.96 0.28 5.11
CA ILE A 50 15.29 1.21 4.21
C ILE A 50 14.39 2.11 5.04
N GLY A 51 14.52 3.43 4.86
CA GLY A 51 13.70 4.42 5.55
C GLY A 51 14.52 5.47 6.28
N THR A 52 13.83 6.23 7.11
CA THR A 52 14.38 7.27 7.97
C THR A 52 13.88 7.04 9.40
N PRO A 53 14.40 7.76 10.42
CA PRO A 53 13.86 7.67 11.79
C PRO A 53 12.36 7.97 11.91
N LEU A 54 11.76 8.61 10.90
CA LEU A 54 10.35 8.96 10.85
C LEU A 54 9.53 8.08 9.90
N SER A 55 10.15 7.11 9.24
CA SER A 55 9.47 6.29 8.26
C SER A 55 8.45 5.37 8.89
N PHE A 56 7.27 5.29 8.28
CA PHE A 56 6.33 4.21 8.53
C PHE A 56 6.15 3.41 7.25
N MET A 57 7.08 2.49 7.00
CA MET A 57 7.03 1.61 5.85
C MET A 57 5.89 0.60 6.01
N HIS A 58 4.93 0.62 5.10
CA HIS A 58 3.75 -0.24 5.23
C HIS A 58 3.82 -1.50 4.37
N ASP A 59 4.28 -1.35 3.12
CA ASP A 59 4.39 -2.44 2.15
C ASP A 59 5.71 -2.35 1.38
N MET A 60 6.14 -3.49 0.83
CA MET A 60 7.29 -3.59 -0.06
C MET A 60 7.01 -4.57 -1.21
N TYR A 61 7.35 -4.18 -2.44
CA TYR A 61 7.18 -5.00 -3.65
C TYR A 61 8.40 -4.92 -4.54
N ALA A 62 8.77 -6.06 -5.13
CA ALA A 62 9.87 -6.14 -6.08
C ALA A 62 9.37 -6.39 -7.50
N THR A 63 8.40 -7.25 -7.74
CA THR A 63 8.06 -7.70 -9.10
C THR A 63 6.59 -8.11 -9.23
N ASP A 64 6.16 -8.45 -10.44
CA ASP A 64 4.86 -9.06 -10.67
C ASP A 64 4.89 -10.48 -10.09
N LYS A 65 3.97 -10.79 -9.18
CA LYS A 65 3.90 -12.14 -8.58
C LYS A 65 3.60 -13.23 -9.61
N ARG A 66 3.00 -12.88 -10.74
CA ARG A 66 2.64 -13.81 -11.83
C ARG A 66 3.82 -14.13 -12.74
N ASP A 67 4.74 -13.19 -12.89
CA ASP A 67 5.99 -13.36 -13.63
C ASP A 67 7.12 -12.61 -12.90
N PRO A 68 7.91 -13.30 -12.06
CA PRO A 68 8.97 -12.66 -11.29
C PRO A 68 10.16 -12.19 -12.15
N THR A 69 10.19 -12.55 -13.44
CA THR A 69 11.27 -12.11 -14.34
C THR A 69 11.13 -10.65 -14.75
N ILE A 70 9.92 -10.08 -14.64
CA ILE A 70 9.61 -8.69 -15.00
C ILE A 70 10.52 -7.67 -14.30
N ASN A 71 10.92 -7.94 -13.06
CA ASN A 71 11.85 -7.08 -12.31
C ASN A 71 12.94 -7.89 -11.59
N GLY A 72 13.45 -8.95 -12.24
CA GLY A 72 14.49 -9.82 -11.71
C GLY A 72 15.76 -9.06 -11.29
N GLY A 73 16.00 -8.97 -9.97
CA GLY A 73 17.13 -8.22 -9.41
C GLY A 73 17.09 -6.72 -9.73
N GLY A 74 15.91 -6.16 -10.00
CA GLY A 74 15.70 -4.73 -10.18
C GLY A 74 15.47 -4.02 -8.84
N LEU A 75 14.85 -2.83 -8.92
CA LEU A 75 14.57 -2.03 -7.72
C LEU A 75 13.51 -2.70 -6.84
N VAL A 76 13.66 -2.56 -5.54
CA VAL A 76 12.65 -2.91 -4.55
C VAL A 76 11.97 -1.63 -4.09
N TYR A 77 10.65 -1.60 -4.20
CA TYR A 77 9.84 -0.41 -3.92
C TYR A 77 9.14 -0.57 -2.59
N ALA A 78 9.15 0.48 -1.77
CA ALA A 78 8.43 0.49 -0.51
C ALA A 78 7.66 1.79 -0.31
N GLY A 79 6.43 1.67 0.18
CA GLY A 79 5.53 2.80 0.42
C GLY A 79 5.57 3.27 1.87
N ASP A 80 5.75 4.57 2.06
CA ASP A 80 5.76 5.20 3.39
C ASP A 80 4.43 5.88 3.70
N TYR A 81 3.79 5.46 4.80
CA TYR A 81 2.54 6.05 5.25
C TYR A 81 2.73 7.47 5.78
N ASN A 82 3.78 7.66 6.56
CA ASN A 82 4.02 8.88 7.31
C ASN A 82 4.45 10.02 6.38
N LEU A 83 5.45 9.75 5.55
CA LEU A 83 6.16 10.76 4.78
C LEU A 83 5.57 11.04 3.40
N GLY A 84 4.70 10.15 2.88
CA GLY A 84 4.13 10.30 1.54
C GLY A 84 5.19 10.15 0.43
N VAL A 85 6.11 9.22 0.62
CA VAL A 85 7.19 8.95 -0.32
C VAL A 85 7.22 7.47 -0.71
N LEU A 86 7.88 7.17 -1.82
CA LEU A 86 8.31 5.83 -2.17
C LEU A 86 9.83 5.73 -1.99
N SER A 87 10.27 4.68 -1.31
CA SER A 87 11.68 4.29 -1.22
C SER A 87 11.99 3.28 -2.32
N LEU A 88 13.05 3.53 -3.08
CA LEU A 88 13.53 2.73 -4.20
C LEU A 88 14.91 2.18 -3.82
N LEU A 89 14.95 0.95 -3.32
CA LEU A 89 16.19 0.23 -3.02
C LEU A 89 16.74 -0.40 -4.29
N ASP A 90 17.98 -0.09 -4.66
CA ASP A 90 18.76 -0.84 -5.64
C ASP A 90 19.66 -1.84 -4.89
N PRO A 91 19.30 -3.13 -4.83
CA PRO A 91 20.10 -4.12 -4.12
C PRO A 91 21.44 -4.42 -4.80
N LYS A 92 21.59 -4.12 -6.09
CA LYS A 92 22.85 -4.31 -6.84
C LYS A 92 23.83 -3.16 -6.59
N ARG A 93 23.32 -1.93 -6.41
CA ARG A 93 24.14 -0.74 -6.14
C ARG A 93 24.24 -0.38 -4.66
N HIS A 94 23.43 -1.02 -3.81
CA HIS A 94 23.33 -0.71 -2.37
C HIS A 94 22.93 0.74 -2.10
N THR A 95 22.02 1.29 -2.92
CA THR A 95 21.55 2.67 -2.81
C THR A 95 20.05 2.71 -2.59
N VAL A 96 19.59 3.73 -1.87
CA VAL A 96 18.16 4.03 -1.69
C VAL A 96 17.89 5.42 -2.23
N GLU A 97 16.91 5.54 -3.13
CA GLU A 97 16.36 6.82 -3.58
C GLU A 97 14.94 7.00 -3.01
N THR A 98 14.59 8.22 -2.64
CA THR A 98 13.24 8.54 -2.16
C THR A 98 12.56 9.47 -3.16
N ILE A 99 11.39 9.08 -3.64
CA ILE A 99 10.56 9.92 -4.53
C ILE A 99 9.29 10.35 -3.82
N LYS A 100 8.97 11.64 -3.91
CA LYS A 100 7.72 12.18 -3.37
C LYS A 100 6.53 11.72 -4.21
N VAL A 101 5.51 11.17 -3.55
CA VAL A 101 4.27 10.82 -4.25
C VAL A 101 3.47 12.10 -4.48
N PRO A 102 3.04 12.38 -5.73
CA PRO A 102 2.31 13.61 -6.00
C PRO A 102 0.95 13.63 -5.30
N VAL A 103 0.57 14.82 -4.84
CA VAL A 103 -0.77 15.15 -4.34
C VAL A 103 -1.45 16.09 -5.33
N ARG A 104 -2.75 15.91 -5.54
CA ARG A 104 -3.58 16.81 -6.34
C ARG A 104 -4.05 17.99 -5.50
N ASP A 105 -4.58 17.70 -4.32
CA ASP A 105 -5.12 18.73 -3.43
C ASP A 105 -4.07 19.12 -2.39
N ARG A 106 -3.95 20.42 -2.12
CA ARG A 106 -3.13 20.94 -1.03
C ARG A 106 -3.83 20.65 0.30
N ASN A 107 -3.06 20.41 1.35
CA ASN A 107 -3.57 20.18 2.71
C ASN A 107 -4.51 18.97 2.81
N LEU A 108 -4.01 17.80 2.43
CA LEU A 108 -4.70 16.55 2.75
C LEU A 108 -4.98 16.51 4.26
N PRO A 109 -6.20 16.12 4.68
CA PRO A 109 -6.49 15.98 6.10
C PRO A 109 -5.57 14.91 6.67
N ALA A 110 -5.09 15.12 7.91
CA ALA A 110 -4.46 14.06 8.67
C ALA A 110 -5.44 12.88 8.72
N SER A 111 -5.09 11.79 8.06
CA SER A 111 -5.98 10.65 7.89
C SER A 111 -5.47 9.46 8.67
N ASN A 112 -4.95 9.74 9.87
CA ASN A 112 -4.17 8.80 10.63
C ASN A 112 -5.01 7.57 10.98
N PHE A 113 -4.54 6.41 10.54
CA PHE A 113 -5.02 5.12 11.00
C PHE A 113 -4.80 4.98 12.50
N ALA A 114 -3.64 5.42 12.99
CA ALA A 114 -3.37 5.56 14.41
C ALA A 114 -3.84 6.94 14.92
N GLN A 115 -4.60 6.98 16.01
CA GLN A 115 -4.88 8.25 16.68
C GLN A 115 -3.55 8.97 16.97
N PRO A 116 -3.40 10.27 16.66
CA PRO A 116 -2.17 11.02 16.93
C PRO A 116 -2.06 11.31 18.43
N THR A 117 -1.86 10.26 19.21
CA THR A 117 -1.73 10.33 20.67
C THR A 117 -0.57 9.44 21.12
N MET A 118 0.21 9.94 22.07
CA MET A 118 1.22 9.14 22.78
C MET A 118 0.67 8.81 24.16
N GLN A 119 0.17 7.58 24.34
CA GLN A 119 -0.38 7.15 25.64
C GLN A 119 0.70 7.05 26.72
N VAL A 120 1.94 6.79 26.32
CA VAL A 120 3.14 6.77 27.15
C VAL A 120 4.28 7.42 26.37
N PRO A 121 5.25 8.12 27.02
CA PRO A 121 6.38 8.71 26.31
C PRO A 121 7.21 7.65 25.55
N SER A 122 7.63 8.00 24.34
CA SER A 122 8.60 7.24 23.55
C SER A 122 9.97 7.24 24.22
N LEU A 123 10.68 6.11 24.16
CA LEU A 123 12.08 6.01 24.61
C LEU A 123 13.03 6.91 23.81
N PHE A 124 12.68 7.27 22.57
CA PHE A 124 13.52 8.06 21.67
C PHE A 124 13.06 9.50 21.53
N TRP A 125 11.74 9.73 21.55
CA TRP A 125 11.12 11.03 21.19
C TRP A 125 10.31 11.65 22.34
N GLY A 126 10.25 11.01 23.51
CA GLY A 126 9.45 11.49 24.64
C GLY A 126 7.97 11.64 24.26
N GLU A 127 7.39 12.80 24.51
CA GLU A 127 5.99 13.11 24.23
C GLU A 127 5.74 13.64 22.80
N GLU A 128 6.79 13.77 21.97
CA GLU A 128 6.67 14.32 20.62
C GLU A 128 5.88 13.38 19.69
N LEU A 129 4.84 13.93 19.05
CA LEU A 129 4.09 13.25 17.99
C LEU A 129 4.81 13.38 16.66
N ILE A 130 5.56 12.33 16.30
CA ILE A 130 6.41 12.33 15.11
C ILE A 130 5.74 11.78 13.84
N TRP A 131 4.44 11.42 13.89
CA TRP A 131 3.71 10.87 12.75
C TRP A 131 2.46 11.69 12.40
N SER A 132 2.22 11.78 11.09
CA SER A 132 1.15 12.54 10.45
C SER A 132 0.40 11.76 9.37
N GLU A 133 0.92 10.59 8.95
CA GLU A 133 0.31 9.71 7.95
C GLU A 133 -0.21 10.42 6.69
N THR A 134 0.61 11.32 6.10
CA THR A 134 0.17 12.34 5.13
C THR A 134 -0.54 11.79 3.88
N GLN A 135 -0.14 10.60 3.38
CA GLN A 135 -0.74 10.01 2.17
C GLN A 135 -1.12 8.54 2.31
N ARG A 136 -0.61 7.82 3.31
CA ARG A 136 -0.85 6.37 3.51
C ARG A 136 -0.64 5.56 2.23
N THR A 137 0.51 5.80 1.60
CA THR A 137 0.89 5.15 0.34
C THR A 137 1.22 3.69 0.58
N GLU A 138 0.47 2.81 -0.07
CA GLU A 138 0.66 1.36 -0.09
C GLU A 138 1.10 0.92 -1.49
N VAL A 139 2.27 0.30 -1.61
CA VAL A 139 2.65 -0.38 -2.86
C VAL A 139 2.00 -1.76 -2.92
N LYS A 140 1.43 -2.14 -4.06
CA LYS A 140 0.61 -3.36 -4.16
C LYS A 140 1.04 -4.38 -5.21
N ASN A 141 1.65 -3.94 -6.32
CA ASN A 141 2.24 -4.86 -7.30
C ASN A 141 3.15 -4.11 -8.27
N VAL A 142 4.01 -4.84 -8.97
CA VAL A 142 4.56 -4.40 -10.26
C VAL A 142 3.76 -5.11 -11.35
N ASP A 143 3.31 -4.40 -12.39
CA ASP A 143 2.58 -5.03 -13.50
C ASP A 143 3.52 -5.59 -14.57
N ALA A 144 2.97 -6.31 -15.55
CA ALA A 144 3.71 -6.89 -16.67
C ALA A 144 4.49 -5.87 -17.54
N LYS A 145 4.28 -4.56 -17.35
CA LYS A 145 5.03 -3.49 -18.03
C LYS A 145 6.18 -2.94 -17.18
N GLY A 146 6.31 -3.42 -15.95
CA GLY A 146 7.30 -2.97 -14.97
C GLY A 146 6.86 -1.73 -14.18
N ARG A 147 5.57 -1.40 -14.15
CA ARG A 147 5.06 -0.22 -13.41
C ARG A 147 4.62 -0.61 -12.02
N LEU A 148 4.99 0.20 -11.03
CA LEU A 148 4.62 0.02 -9.64
C LEU A 148 3.24 0.61 -9.38
N TRP A 149 2.28 -0.23 -8.98
CA TRP A 149 0.95 0.21 -8.59
C TRP A 149 0.85 0.44 -7.09
N MET A 150 0.15 1.49 -6.72
CA MET A 150 0.00 1.92 -5.32
C MET A 150 -1.41 2.41 -5.01
N MET A 151 -1.82 2.24 -3.75
CA MET A 151 -3.00 2.88 -3.18
C MET A 151 -2.54 4.06 -2.34
N THR A 152 -2.97 5.27 -2.67
CA THR A 152 -2.45 6.50 -2.04
C THR A 152 -3.52 7.58 -1.98
N THR A 153 -3.52 8.35 -0.90
CA THR A 153 -4.38 9.52 -0.76
C THR A 153 -3.69 10.68 -1.47
N PHE A 154 -4.28 11.14 -2.57
CA PHE A 154 -3.78 12.32 -3.30
C PHE A 154 -4.82 13.44 -3.38
N ARG A 155 -6.06 13.22 -2.95
CA ARG A 155 -7.15 14.21 -2.94
C ARG A 155 -8.00 14.14 -1.68
N LEU A 156 -8.83 15.15 -1.48
CA LEU A 156 -9.80 15.19 -0.39
C LEU A 156 -10.84 14.05 -0.51
N PRO A 157 -11.46 13.65 0.61
CA PRO A 157 -12.34 12.48 0.62
C PRO A 157 -13.64 12.65 -0.16
N ASP A 158 -14.09 13.88 -0.43
CA ASP A 158 -15.33 14.11 -1.17
C ASP A 158 -15.18 13.61 -2.60
N ASN A 159 -16.06 12.69 -3.02
CA ASN A 159 -15.96 12.15 -4.37
C ASN A 159 -16.48 13.14 -5.42
N PRO A 160 -15.96 13.04 -6.65
CA PRO A 160 -16.53 13.77 -7.78
C PRO A 160 -18.03 13.47 -7.99
N ALA A 161 -18.74 14.41 -8.61
CA ALA A 161 -20.17 14.26 -8.92
C ALA A 161 -20.51 12.99 -9.72
N TRP A 162 -19.58 12.48 -10.54
CA TRP A 162 -19.79 11.26 -11.33
C TRP A 162 -19.79 9.95 -10.50
N CYS A 163 -19.48 10.02 -9.21
CA CYS A 163 -19.56 8.92 -8.25
C CYS A 163 -20.80 8.97 -7.35
N LYS A 164 -21.49 10.11 -7.33
CA LYS A 164 -22.57 10.41 -6.39
C LYS A 164 -23.94 10.07 -6.97
N GLU A 165 -24.92 10.04 -6.09
CA GLU A 165 -26.34 9.93 -6.47
C GLU A 165 -26.73 11.05 -7.43
N GLY A 166 -27.63 10.74 -8.37
CA GLY A 166 -28.01 11.65 -9.45
C GLY A 166 -27.04 11.70 -10.64
N SER A 167 -25.94 10.93 -10.61
CA SER A 167 -25.04 10.82 -11.75
C SER A 167 -25.62 10.03 -12.92
N THR A 168 -25.19 10.35 -14.15
CA THR A 168 -25.39 9.54 -15.35
C THR A 168 -24.43 8.35 -15.46
N ASN A 169 -23.46 8.23 -14.56
CA ASN A 169 -22.59 7.06 -14.49
C ASN A 169 -23.40 5.84 -14.03
N LYS A 170 -23.56 4.86 -14.92
CA LYS A 170 -24.29 3.61 -14.65
C LYS A 170 -23.90 2.95 -13.33
N PHE A 171 -22.63 2.99 -12.94
CA PHE A 171 -22.17 2.36 -11.70
C PHE A 171 -22.61 3.15 -10.46
N ALA A 172 -22.57 4.48 -10.53
CA ALA A 172 -23.06 5.35 -9.45
C ALA A 172 -24.59 5.31 -9.32
N GLN A 173 -25.31 4.95 -10.38
CA GLN A 173 -26.76 4.70 -10.31
C GLN A 173 -27.09 3.43 -9.51
N TYR A 174 -26.24 2.41 -9.54
CA TYR A 174 -26.43 1.19 -8.72
C TYR A 174 -25.87 1.33 -7.30
N PHE A 175 -24.70 1.97 -7.17
CA PHE A 175 -24.01 2.08 -5.90
C PHE A 175 -23.28 3.43 -5.81
N PRO A 176 -23.99 4.51 -5.47
CA PRO A 176 -23.38 5.82 -5.34
C PRO A 176 -22.45 5.84 -4.13
N ILE A 177 -21.22 6.32 -4.33
CA ILE A 177 -20.23 6.46 -3.27
C ILE A 177 -19.90 7.93 -3.11
N ALA A 178 -20.36 8.52 -2.00
CA ALA A 178 -20.17 9.95 -1.74
C ALA A 178 -18.73 10.31 -1.36
N ARG A 179 -17.96 9.38 -0.78
CA ARG A 179 -16.62 9.63 -0.28
C ARG A 179 -15.64 8.48 -0.53
N SER A 180 -14.39 8.81 -0.84
CA SER A 180 -13.26 7.88 -0.95
C SER A 180 -12.03 8.47 -0.26
N GLY A 181 -11.51 7.80 0.76
CA GLY A 181 -10.38 8.29 1.55
C GLY A 181 -9.01 7.99 0.97
N ARG A 182 -8.92 7.03 0.03
CA ARG A 182 -7.67 6.64 -0.63
C ARG A 182 -7.94 6.10 -2.03
N GLN A 183 -7.15 6.55 -2.99
CA GLN A 183 -7.31 6.29 -4.42
C GLN A 183 -6.16 5.43 -4.95
N MET A 184 -6.08 5.25 -6.27
CA MET A 184 -5.09 4.43 -6.95
C MET A 184 -4.11 5.31 -7.74
N ALA A 185 -2.85 4.89 -7.81
CA ALA A 185 -1.86 5.47 -8.70
C ALA A 185 -0.90 4.39 -9.21
N TYR A 186 -0.14 4.70 -10.24
CA TYR A 186 1.05 3.91 -10.58
C TYR A 186 2.24 4.81 -10.88
N TYR A 187 3.43 4.33 -10.55
CA TYR A 187 4.71 4.91 -10.91
C TYR A 187 5.35 4.07 -12.01
N ASP A 188 5.79 4.73 -13.09
CA ASP A 188 6.54 4.09 -14.17
C ASP A 188 8.05 4.41 -14.01
N PRO A 189 8.88 3.41 -13.65
CA PRO A 189 10.31 3.61 -13.48
C PRO A 189 11.04 4.02 -14.76
N LYS A 190 10.50 3.70 -15.94
CA LYS A 190 11.11 4.04 -17.24
C LYS A 190 10.99 5.53 -17.54
N THR A 191 9.82 6.10 -17.23
CA THR A 191 9.53 7.52 -17.48
C THR A 191 9.71 8.40 -16.25
N LYS A 192 9.87 7.79 -15.07
CA LYS A 192 9.90 8.43 -13.75
C LYS A 192 8.64 9.25 -13.46
N GLN A 193 7.50 8.86 -14.03
CA GLN A 193 6.23 9.56 -13.84
C GLN A 193 5.26 8.77 -12.99
N THR A 194 4.55 9.48 -12.11
CA THR A 194 3.42 8.94 -11.38
C THR A 194 2.11 9.39 -12.02
N THR A 195 1.25 8.43 -12.33
CA THR A 195 -0.11 8.68 -12.83
C THR A 195 -1.10 8.47 -11.68
N LEU A 196 -1.87 9.52 -11.37
CA LEU A 196 -2.94 9.48 -10.37
C LEU A 196 -4.25 9.04 -11.04
N ILE A 197 -4.95 8.07 -10.45
CA ILE A 197 -6.19 7.49 -10.99
C ILE A 197 -7.31 7.73 -9.99
N ASP A 198 -8.34 8.47 -10.42
CA ASP A 198 -9.49 8.76 -9.56
C ASP A 198 -10.46 7.57 -9.53
N THR A 199 -10.75 7.09 -8.32
CA THR A 199 -11.68 5.99 -8.06
C THR A 199 -12.85 6.50 -7.23
N CYS A 200 -14.06 6.00 -7.51
CA CYS A 200 -15.20 6.24 -6.61
C CYS A 200 -15.06 5.48 -5.31
N PHE A 201 -14.56 4.25 -5.37
CA PHE A 201 -14.39 3.40 -4.21
C PHE A 201 -13.11 3.73 -3.44
N ASN A 202 -13.11 3.38 -2.15
CA ASN A 202 -11.92 3.43 -1.31
C ASN A 202 -11.01 2.24 -1.61
N THR A 203 -9.70 2.42 -1.45
CA THR A 203 -8.70 1.41 -1.76
C THR A 203 -7.86 1.02 -0.54
N HIS A 204 -7.47 -0.25 -0.44
CA HIS A 204 -6.50 -0.74 0.55
C HIS A 204 -5.75 -1.94 -0.03
N HIS A 205 -6.08 -3.16 0.38
CA HIS A 205 -5.49 -4.36 -0.17
C HIS A 205 -5.91 -4.54 -1.63
N ALA A 206 -4.98 -4.99 -2.46
CA ALA A 206 -5.24 -5.27 -3.85
C ALA A 206 -4.61 -6.60 -4.28
N ALA A 207 -5.27 -7.28 -5.21
CA ALA A 207 -4.80 -8.51 -5.83
C ALA A 207 -5.01 -8.42 -7.35
N TYR A 208 -4.05 -8.94 -8.10
CA TYR A 208 -4.12 -8.99 -9.56
C TYR A 208 -4.70 -10.32 -10.01
N ALA A 209 -5.62 -10.28 -10.96
CA ALA A 209 -6.10 -11.46 -11.65
C ALA A 209 -5.17 -11.83 -12.81
N GLU A 210 -5.16 -13.11 -13.16
CA GLU A 210 -4.54 -13.62 -14.39
C GLU A 210 -5.58 -13.62 -15.52
N ASP A 211 -6.05 -12.43 -15.90
CA ASP A 211 -7.01 -12.25 -16.98
C ASP A 211 -6.50 -11.29 -18.06
N GLN A 212 -7.20 -11.26 -19.20
CA GLN A 212 -6.85 -10.41 -20.35
C GLN A 212 -6.94 -8.90 -20.06
N ASP A 213 -7.54 -8.50 -18.93
CA ASP A 213 -7.76 -7.10 -18.58
C ASP A 213 -6.75 -6.58 -17.54
N ASP A 214 -5.85 -7.44 -17.04
CA ASP A 214 -5.03 -7.18 -15.86
C ASP A 214 -5.90 -6.65 -14.71
N THR A 215 -7.02 -7.35 -14.42
CA THR A 215 -7.97 -6.87 -13.43
C THR A 215 -7.34 -6.82 -12.04
N ILE A 216 -7.42 -5.65 -11.40
CA ILE A 216 -7.03 -5.43 -10.01
C ILE A 216 -8.29 -5.50 -9.15
N PHE A 217 -8.40 -6.51 -8.29
CA PHE A 217 -9.42 -6.54 -7.25
C PHE A 217 -8.93 -5.78 -6.03
N VAL A 218 -9.80 -4.94 -5.45
CA VAL A 218 -9.43 -4.03 -4.35
C VAL A 218 -10.44 -4.15 -3.21
N ALA A 219 -9.92 -4.34 -2.00
CA ALA A 219 -10.69 -4.31 -0.76
C ALA A 219 -10.44 -2.98 -0.03
N GLY A 220 -11.49 -2.19 0.24
CA GLY A 220 -11.38 -0.83 0.76
C GLY A 220 -11.48 -0.67 2.29
N LEU A 221 -11.21 -1.73 3.08
CA LEU A 221 -11.49 -1.81 4.52
C LEU A 221 -12.92 -1.41 4.90
N GLY A 222 -13.89 -2.31 4.66
CA GLY A 222 -15.30 -2.09 5.03
C GLY A 222 -16.16 -1.42 3.96
N SER A 223 -15.59 -1.11 2.78
CA SER A 223 -16.32 -0.54 1.63
C SER A 223 -16.64 -1.55 0.52
N GLY A 224 -16.54 -2.85 0.81
CA GLY A 224 -16.80 -3.93 -0.14
C GLY A 224 -15.63 -4.25 -1.07
N LEU A 225 -15.86 -5.18 -2.00
CA LEU A 225 -14.92 -5.57 -3.05
C LEU A 225 -15.20 -4.75 -4.32
N SER A 226 -14.17 -4.07 -4.81
CA SER A 226 -14.18 -3.33 -6.08
C SER A 226 -13.17 -3.94 -7.05
N TRP A 227 -13.24 -3.59 -8.33
CA TRP A 227 -12.21 -3.98 -9.29
C TRP A 227 -11.74 -2.80 -10.14
N PHE A 228 -10.67 -2.99 -10.90
CA PHE A 228 -10.15 -2.02 -11.85
C PHE A 228 -9.51 -2.75 -13.03
N LYS A 229 -9.90 -2.44 -14.26
CA LYS A 229 -9.41 -3.12 -15.46
C LYS A 229 -8.33 -2.30 -16.14
N VAL A 230 -7.07 -2.68 -15.96
CA VAL A 230 -5.91 -1.92 -16.46
C VAL A 230 -5.94 -1.78 -17.97
N ARG A 231 -6.19 -2.86 -18.72
CA ARG A 231 -6.24 -2.80 -20.20
C ARG A 231 -7.31 -1.83 -20.69
N VAL A 232 -8.50 -1.86 -20.09
CA VAL A 232 -9.63 -0.98 -20.47
C VAL A 232 -9.29 0.48 -20.18
N PHE A 233 -8.69 0.76 -19.02
CA PHE A 233 -8.22 2.08 -18.67
C PHE A 233 -7.25 2.63 -19.73
N GLU A 234 -6.22 1.88 -20.09
CA GLU A 234 -5.22 2.32 -21.06
C GLU A 234 -5.80 2.58 -22.46
N GLN A 235 -6.70 1.72 -22.93
CA GLN A 235 -7.35 1.90 -24.22
C GLN A 235 -8.14 3.21 -24.29
N THR A 236 -8.83 3.57 -23.20
CA THR A 236 -9.59 4.82 -23.13
C THR A 236 -8.72 6.05 -22.91
N THR A 237 -7.55 5.88 -22.30
CA THR A 237 -6.57 6.95 -22.16
C THR A 237 -5.94 7.31 -23.51
N VAL A 238 -5.48 6.32 -24.27
CA VAL A 238 -4.86 6.52 -25.59
C VAL A 238 -5.84 7.11 -26.59
N SER A 239 -7.10 6.65 -26.61
CA SER A 239 -8.11 7.11 -27.58
C SER A 239 -8.55 8.56 -27.36
N SER A 240 -8.39 9.10 -26.16
CA SER A 240 -8.80 10.48 -25.85
C SER A 240 -7.75 11.55 -26.18
N GLY A 241 -6.61 11.18 -26.81
CA GLY A 241 -5.53 12.11 -27.20
C GLY A 241 -4.78 12.75 -26.02
N ARG A 242 -5.18 12.44 -24.79
CA ARG A 242 -4.53 12.87 -23.55
C ARG A 242 -3.42 11.88 -23.21
N GLY A 243 -2.28 12.07 -23.86
CA GLY A 243 -1.06 11.31 -23.55
C GLY A 243 -0.76 11.31 -22.05
N LEU A 244 -0.09 10.25 -21.59
CA LEU A 244 0.33 9.95 -20.21
C LEU A 244 1.33 10.98 -19.61
N ARG A 245 1.18 12.27 -19.90
CA ARG A 245 2.03 13.33 -19.36
C ARG A 245 1.34 14.02 -18.20
N GLY A 246 1.85 13.76 -17.00
CA GLY A 246 1.63 14.55 -15.78
C GLY A 246 0.23 14.47 -15.18
N ALA A 247 0.13 13.92 -13.96
CA ALA A 247 -1.01 14.05 -13.02
C ALA A 247 -2.40 14.17 -13.70
N ALA A 248 -2.69 13.30 -14.65
CA ALA A 248 -3.94 13.37 -15.40
C ALA A 248 -5.06 12.72 -14.58
N ASN A 249 -6.06 13.53 -14.17
CA ASN A 249 -7.23 13.06 -13.43
C ASN A 249 -8.12 12.18 -14.33
N TRP A 250 -8.03 10.86 -14.18
CA TRP A 250 -8.88 9.93 -14.93
C TRP A 250 -10.11 9.49 -14.14
N ARG A 251 -11.21 9.24 -14.86
CA ARG A 251 -12.48 8.73 -14.33
C ARG A 251 -12.53 7.22 -14.50
N ALA A 252 -12.40 6.45 -13.43
CA ALA A 252 -12.61 5.00 -13.48
C ALA A 252 -13.99 4.65 -12.93
N SER A 253 -14.91 4.26 -13.81
CA SER A 253 -16.24 3.80 -13.40
C SER A 253 -16.19 2.27 -13.21
N ILE A 254 -16.21 1.79 -11.96
CA ILE A 254 -16.30 0.36 -11.65
C ILE A 254 -17.37 0.07 -10.59
N ALA A 255 -18.07 -1.07 -10.74
CA ALA A 255 -19.08 -1.59 -9.83
C ALA A 255 -18.48 -2.24 -8.57
N PRO A 256 -19.26 -2.31 -7.47
CA PRO A 256 -19.10 -3.33 -6.45
C PRO A 256 -19.76 -4.65 -6.91
N SER A 257 -19.23 -5.80 -6.51
CA SER A 257 -19.92 -7.07 -6.73
C SER A 257 -21.09 -7.15 -5.74
N ALA A 258 -22.31 -7.26 -6.27
CA ALA A 258 -23.49 -7.53 -5.46
C ALA A 258 -23.42 -8.95 -4.90
N ARG A 259 -23.56 -9.05 -3.57
CA ARG A 259 -24.01 -10.19 -2.73
C ARG A 259 -23.38 -11.57 -3.02
N CYS A 260 -22.66 -12.10 -2.03
CA CYS A 260 -22.67 -13.54 -1.76
C CYS A 260 -24.06 -13.94 -1.25
#